data_AF-A0A0W0RJ68-F1
#
_entry.id   AF-A0A0W0RJ68-F1
#
_cell.length_a   1.000
_cell.length_b   1.000
_cell.length_c   1.000
_cell.angle_alpha   90.00
_cell.angle_beta   90.00
_cell.angle_gamma   90.00
#
_symmetry.space_group_name_H-M   'P 1'
#
loop_
_entity.id
_entity.type
_entity.pdbx_description
1 polymer ?
#
loop_
_entity_poly.entity_id
_entity_poly.type
_entity_poly.pdbx_seq_one_letter_code
_entity_poly.pdbx_strand_id
1 'polypeptide(L)'
;MSKRYARAHREPWLLVTSLTSTNTAEYAVNIYRQRMQIEENFRDTKCTRYGFGLKESLSRSPQRMSILLLIAAISTFACWLAGIFTKRKGYASSFQAHSSKFTNILSLVYLGREALKKGISLKVKQFQNLLPLLSELNATTQTPTTVFL
;
A
#
# COMPACT_ATOMS: atom_id res chain seq x y z
N MET A 1 -22.55 7.42 7.89
CA MET A 1 -21.92 6.54 8.90
C MET A 1 -22.99 6.04 9.88
N SER A 2 -23.14 4.73 10.07
CA SER A 2 -24.14 4.17 10.99
C SER A 2 -23.84 4.54 12.45
N LYS A 3 -24.88 4.92 13.22
CA LYS A 3 -24.80 5.35 14.64
C LYS A 3 -24.02 4.36 15.54
N ARG A 4 -23.95 3.09 15.14
CA ARG A 4 -23.23 2.02 15.86
C ARG A 4 -21.70 2.20 15.80
N TYR A 5 -21.15 2.58 14.65
CA TYR A 5 -19.70 2.81 14.50
C TYR A 5 -19.27 4.09 15.20
N ALA A 6 -20.10 5.14 15.20
CA ALA A 6 -19.78 6.40 15.87
C ALA A 6 -19.62 6.26 17.40
N ARG A 7 -20.34 5.31 18.04
CA ARG A 7 -20.19 5.03 19.47
C ARG A 7 -18.89 4.30 19.80
N ALA A 8 -18.45 3.36 18.95
CA ALA A 8 -17.19 2.63 19.13
C ALA A 8 -15.93 3.49 18.96
N HIS A 9 -16.03 4.65 18.29
CA HIS A 9 -14.92 5.60 18.12
C HIS A 9 -14.83 6.64 19.26
N ARG A 10 -15.64 6.53 20.32
CA ARG A 10 -15.60 7.45 21.48
C ARG A 10 -14.68 6.98 22.61
N GLU A 11 -14.16 5.76 22.52
CA GLU A 11 -13.23 5.23 23.52
C GLU A 11 -11.82 5.81 23.28
N PRO A 12 -11.14 6.32 24.33
CA PRO A 12 -9.80 6.88 24.20
C PRO A 12 -8.81 5.77 23.79
N TRP A 13 -7.93 6.07 22.84
CA TRP A 13 -6.91 5.13 22.40
C TRP A 13 -5.69 5.18 23.34
N LEU A 14 -5.40 4.08 24.01
CA LEU A 14 -4.15 3.89 24.75
C LEU A 14 -3.13 3.18 23.83
N LEU A 15 -2.08 3.89 23.44
CA LEU A 15 -1.00 3.35 22.61
C LEU A 15 0.24 3.12 23.47
N VAL A 16 0.70 1.87 23.54
CA VAL A 16 1.97 1.50 24.17
C VAL A 16 2.95 1.17 23.07
N THR A 17 4.14 1.77 23.11
CA THR A 17 5.14 1.63 22.06
C THR A 17 6.54 1.44 22.64
N SER A 18 7.35 0.63 21.97
CA SER A 18 8.78 0.47 22.24
C SER A 18 9.65 1.46 21.45
N LEU A 19 9.02 2.43 20.76
CA LEU A 19 9.74 3.51 20.06
C LEU A 19 10.56 4.32 21.07
N THR A 20 11.80 4.62 20.73
CA THR A 20 12.69 5.44 21.56
C THR A 20 12.12 6.84 21.79
N SER A 21 12.47 7.42 22.95
CA SER A 21 11.95 8.67 23.51
C SER A 21 12.22 9.94 22.69
N THR A 22 12.98 9.85 21.60
CA THR A 22 13.17 10.93 20.63
C THR A 22 11.97 11.12 19.70
N ASN A 23 11.01 10.19 19.73
CA ASN A 23 9.81 10.24 18.89
C ASN A 23 8.64 10.88 19.65
N THR A 24 8.03 11.91 19.07
CA THR A 24 6.86 12.60 19.65
C THR A 24 5.64 11.69 19.71
N ALA A 25 4.71 11.94 20.65
CA ALA A 25 3.44 11.22 20.72
C ALA A 25 2.66 11.28 19.38
N GLU A 26 2.77 12.40 18.66
CA GLU A 26 2.21 12.61 17.33
C GLU A 26 2.77 11.61 16.31
N TYR A 27 4.07 11.34 16.34
CA TYR A 27 4.72 10.36 15.48
C TYR A 27 4.15 8.95 15.71
N ALA A 28 4.02 8.54 16.98
CA ALA A 28 3.44 7.24 17.33
C ALA A 28 1.98 7.12 16.85
N VAL A 29 1.19 8.19 17.00
CA VAL A 29 -0.20 8.25 16.49
C VAL A 29 -0.21 8.17 14.96
N ASN A 30 0.71 8.84 14.26
CA ASN A 30 0.76 8.83 12.81
C ASN A 30 1.12 7.44 12.25
N ILE A 31 2.05 6.71 12.89
CA ILE A 31 2.32 5.30 12.56
C ILE A 31 1.06 4.46 12.81
N TYR A 32 0.44 4.59 13.99
CA TYR A 32 -0.73 3.77 14.33
C TYR A 32 -1.91 4.01 13.40
N ARG A 33 -2.07 5.23 12.87
CA ARG A 33 -3.08 5.57 11.87
C ARG A 33 -2.97 4.70 10.61
N GLN A 34 -1.75 4.31 10.23
CA GLN A 34 -1.52 3.47 9.05
C GLN A 34 -2.01 2.02 9.24
N ARG A 35 -2.38 1.58 10.46
CA ARG A 35 -2.85 0.20 10.70
C ARG A 35 -4.05 -0.19 9.82
N MET A 36 -4.89 0.77 9.46
CA MET A 36 -6.07 0.51 8.62
C MET A 36 -5.68 0.05 7.21
N GLN A 37 -4.52 0.48 6.71
CA GLN A 37 -4.00 0.07 5.39
C GLN A 37 -3.79 -1.44 5.30
N ILE A 38 -3.49 -2.11 6.43
CA ILE A 38 -3.34 -3.57 6.47
C ILE A 38 -4.68 -4.26 6.16
N GLU A 39 -5.77 -3.82 6.79
CA GLU A 39 -7.11 -4.35 6.55
C GLU A 39 -7.60 -4.06 5.14
N GLU A 40 -7.32 -2.86 4.62
CA GLU A 40 -7.62 -2.50 3.23
C GLU A 40 -6.87 -3.40 2.25
N ASN A 41 -5.58 -3.66 2.49
CA ASN A 41 -4.78 -4.56 1.64
C ASN A 41 -5.29 -6.01 1.67
N PHE A 42 -5.69 -6.52 2.84
CA PHE A 42 -6.33 -7.83 2.94
C PHE A 42 -7.68 -7.89 2.22
N ARG A 43 -8.46 -6.81 2.28
CA ARG A 43 -9.74 -6.70 1.56
C ARG A 43 -9.52 -6.67 0.05
N ASP A 44 -8.53 -5.92 -0.41
CA ASP A 44 -8.20 -5.79 -1.83
C ASP A 44 -7.69 -7.11 -2.39
N THR A 45 -6.80 -7.81 -1.67
CA THR A 45 -6.30 -9.13 -2.07
C THR A 45 -7.44 -10.14 -2.28
N LYS A 46 -8.49 -10.06 -1.46
CA LYS A 46 -9.71 -10.89 -1.59
C LYS A 46 -10.60 -10.45 -2.76
N CYS A 47 -10.53 -9.20 -3.18
CA CYS A 47 -11.42 -8.61 -4.19
C CYS A 47 -11.08 -9.11 -5.60
N THR A 48 -12.09 -9.56 -6.33
CA THR A 48 -11.96 -10.08 -7.70
C THR A 48 -11.65 -8.99 -8.72
N ARG A 49 -12.29 -7.83 -8.59
CA ARG A 49 -12.18 -6.75 -9.60
C ARG A 49 -10.88 -5.96 -9.47
N TYR A 50 -10.43 -5.70 -8.24
CA TYR A 50 -9.36 -4.75 -7.98
C TYR A 50 -8.07 -5.37 -7.44
N GLY A 51 -8.12 -6.60 -6.89
CA GLY A 51 -6.92 -7.30 -6.41
C GLY A 51 -6.70 -8.64 -7.10
N PHE A 52 -6.40 -9.68 -6.31
CA PHE A 52 -5.99 -11.00 -6.81
C PHE A 52 -7.12 -12.03 -6.81
N GLY A 53 -8.35 -11.64 -6.45
CA GLY A 53 -9.53 -12.49 -6.58
C GLY A 53 -9.48 -13.78 -5.76
N LEU A 54 -8.83 -13.77 -4.58
CA LEU A 54 -8.78 -14.97 -3.73
C LEU A 54 -10.16 -15.52 -3.34
N LYS A 55 -11.22 -14.69 -3.38
CA LYS A 55 -12.61 -15.15 -3.21
C LYS A 55 -13.04 -16.18 -4.26
N GLU A 56 -12.58 -16.05 -5.50
CA GLU A 56 -12.93 -16.96 -6.60
C GLU A 56 -12.17 -18.29 -6.53
N SER A 57 -11.11 -18.37 -5.71
CA SER A 57 -10.38 -19.62 -5.56
C SER A 57 -11.24 -20.73 -4.95
N LEU A 58 -12.27 -20.39 -4.15
CA LEU A 58 -13.18 -21.32 -3.45
C LEU A 58 -12.48 -22.46 -2.69
N SER A 59 -11.19 -22.29 -2.36
CA SER A 59 -10.37 -23.33 -1.75
C SER A 59 -10.74 -23.51 -0.28
N ARG A 60 -11.03 -24.76 0.11
CA ARG A 60 -11.32 -25.16 1.49
C ARG A 60 -10.13 -25.79 2.22
N SER A 61 -9.03 -26.04 1.51
CA SER A 61 -7.80 -26.58 2.09
C SER A 61 -6.93 -25.43 2.61
N PRO A 62 -6.49 -25.46 3.88
CA PRO A 62 -5.59 -24.45 4.44
C PRO A 62 -4.23 -24.46 3.71
N GLN A 63 -3.70 -25.63 3.33
CA GLN A 63 -2.44 -25.76 2.61
C GLN A 63 -2.49 -25.05 1.24
N ARG A 64 -3.57 -25.26 0.48
CA ARG A 64 -3.77 -24.57 -0.80
C ARG A 64 -3.93 -23.06 -0.61
N MET A 65 -4.63 -22.63 0.44
CA MET A 65 -4.78 -21.21 0.75
C MET A 65 -3.43 -20.56 1.10
N SER A 66 -2.57 -21.22 1.88
CA SER A 66 -1.22 -20.73 2.19
C SER A 66 -0.39 -20.50 0.93
N ILE A 67 -0.45 -21.41 -0.04
CA ILE A 67 0.27 -21.27 -1.32
C ILE A 67 -0.29 -20.09 -2.12
N LEU A 68 -1.62 -19.94 -2.20
CA LEU A 68 -2.25 -18.82 -2.90
C LEU A 68 -1.94 -17.47 -2.26
N LEU A 69 -1.89 -17.41 -0.93
CA LEU A 69 -1.47 -16.21 -0.19
C LEU A 69 0.00 -15.87 -0.47
N LEU A 70 0.88 -16.87 -0.55
CA LEU A 70 2.28 -16.67 -0.91
C LEU A 70 2.42 -16.10 -2.34
N ILE A 71 1.71 -16.69 -3.30
CA ILE A 71 1.69 -16.21 -4.70
C ILE A 71 1.15 -14.78 -4.76
N ALA A 72 0.05 -14.50 -4.04
CA ALA A 72 -0.53 -13.16 -3.97
C ALA A 72 0.46 -12.16 -3.35
N ALA A 73 1.19 -12.53 -2.29
CA ALA A 73 2.18 -11.67 -1.66
C ALA A 73 3.33 -11.33 -2.62
N ILE A 74 3.89 -12.33 -3.31
CA ILE A 74 4.95 -12.12 -4.31
C ILE A 74 4.45 -11.24 -5.47
N SER A 75 3.24 -11.49 -5.96
CA SER A 75 2.64 -10.70 -7.04
C SER A 75 2.37 -9.25 -6.62
N THR A 76 1.88 -9.04 -5.40
CA THR A 76 1.68 -7.71 -4.80
C THR A 76 3.01 -6.95 -4.73
N PHE A 77 4.07 -7.62 -4.27
CA PHE A 77 5.40 -7.03 -4.17
C PHE A 77 5.97 -6.65 -5.55
N ALA A 78 5.82 -7.53 -6.54
CA ALA A 78 6.23 -7.23 -7.92
C ALA A 78 5.46 -6.03 -8.51
N CYS A 79 4.14 -5.98 -8.30
CA CYS A 79 3.32 -4.84 -8.70
C CYS A 79 3.74 -3.56 -7.98
N TRP A 80 4.03 -3.62 -6.68
CA TRP A 80 4.47 -2.45 -5.92
C TRP A 80 5.79 -1.87 -6.47
N LEU A 81 6.77 -2.72 -6.78
CA LEU A 81 8.03 -2.33 -7.41
C LEU A 81 7.80 -1.68 -8.78
N ALA A 82 6.96 -2.29 -9.62
CA ALA A 82 6.59 -1.72 -10.92
C ALA A 82 5.87 -0.37 -10.79
N GLY A 83 5.05 -0.20 -9.75
CA GLY A 83 4.36 1.05 -9.45
C GLY A 83 5.33 2.19 -9.09
N ILE A 84 6.30 1.92 -8.21
CA ILE A 84 7.34 2.89 -7.85
C ILE A 84 8.12 3.33 -9.09
N PHE A 85 8.52 2.35 -9.92
CA PHE A 85 9.23 2.63 -11.16
C PHE A 85 8.43 3.52 -12.11
N THR A 86 7.15 3.17 -12.32
CA THR A 86 6.25 3.90 -13.23
C THR A 86 6.00 5.32 -12.74
N LYS A 87 5.89 5.51 -11.41
CA LYS A 87 5.76 6.82 -10.79
C LYS A 87 7.03 7.67 -10.98
N ARG A 88 8.22 7.09 -10.80
CA ARG A 88 9.50 7.77 -11.03
C ARG A 88 9.72 8.17 -12.49
N LYS A 89 9.27 7.35 -13.45
CA LYS A 89 9.31 7.71 -14.88
C LYS A 89 8.31 8.79 -15.28
N GLY A 90 7.44 9.25 -14.36
CA GLY A 90 6.41 10.25 -14.66
C GLY A 90 5.19 9.73 -15.41
N TYR A 91 5.12 8.42 -15.68
CA TYR A 91 4.01 7.81 -16.42
C TYR A 91 2.75 7.63 -15.58
N ALA A 92 2.80 7.87 -14.25
CA ALA A 92 1.63 7.77 -13.37
C ALA A 92 0.46 8.63 -13.87
N SER A 93 0.73 9.82 -14.41
CA SER A 93 -0.27 10.74 -14.97
C SER A 93 -0.99 10.16 -16.20
N SER A 94 -0.36 9.26 -16.95
CA SER A 94 -0.93 8.61 -18.13
C SER A 94 -1.93 7.49 -17.77
N PHE A 95 -1.96 7.06 -16.51
CA PHE A 95 -2.95 6.10 -15.99
C PHE A 95 -4.09 6.80 -15.24
N GLN A 96 -4.06 8.12 -15.13
CA GLN A 96 -5.08 8.92 -14.47
C GLN A 96 -5.98 9.62 -15.49
N ALA A 97 -7.24 9.83 -15.11
CA ALA A 97 -8.13 10.69 -15.88
C ALA A 97 -7.61 12.15 -15.83
N HIS A 98 -7.92 12.95 -16.86
CA HIS A 98 -7.43 14.33 -16.98
C HIS A 98 -7.75 15.19 -15.75
N SER A 99 -8.90 14.96 -15.10
CA SER A 99 -9.33 15.66 -13.89
C SER A 99 -8.56 15.28 -12.61
N SER A 100 -7.87 14.14 -12.61
CA SER A 100 -7.14 13.60 -11.44
C SER A 100 -5.62 13.76 -11.50
N LYS A 101 -5.09 14.42 -12.54
CA LYS A 101 -3.63 14.53 -12.77
C LYS A 101 -2.83 15.17 -11.62
N PHE A 102 -3.50 15.93 -10.75
CA PHE A 102 -2.90 16.63 -9.63
C PHE A 102 -2.95 15.85 -8.31
N THR A 103 -3.60 14.67 -8.27
CA THR A 103 -3.81 13.90 -7.04
C THR A 103 -3.25 12.49 -7.16
N ASN A 104 -2.61 11.98 -6.09
CA ASN A 104 -2.12 10.59 -6.01
C ASN A 104 -3.29 9.65 -5.66
N ILE A 105 -4.28 9.52 -6.55
CA ILE A 105 -5.49 8.72 -6.28
C ILE A 105 -5.22 7.20 -6.36
N LEU A 106 -4.30 6.79 -7.24
CA LEU A 106 -4.06 5.37 -7.52
C LEU A 106 -3.04 4.79 -6.54
N SER A 107 -3.35 3.61 -5.98
CA SER A 107 -2.38 2.85 -5.21
C SER A 107 -1.19 2.45 -6.08
N LEU A 108 0.00 2.38 -5.49
CA LEU A 108 1.22 1.96 -6.20
C LEU A 108 1.08 0.56 -6.81
N VAL A 109 0.41 -0.35 -6.10
CA VAL A 109 0.16 -1.72 -6.56
C VAL A 109 -0.72 -1.72 -7.81
N TYR A 110 -1.79 -0.92 -7.83
CA TYR A 110 -2.65 -0.83 -9.01
C TYR A 110 -1.91 -0.22 -10.20
N LEU A 111 -1.17 0.87 -9.98
CA LEU A 111 -0.37 1.51 -11.01
C LEU A 111 0.65 0.54 -11.62
N GLY A 112 1.33 -0.23 -10.77
CA GLY A 112 2.28 -1.23 -11.21
C GLY A 112 1.65 -2.40 -11.95
N ARG A 113 0.46 -2.85 -11.54
CA ARG A 113 -0.29 -3.87 -12.27
C ARG A 113 -0.64 -3.41 -13.69
N GLU A 114 -1.13 -2.18 -13.84
CA GLU A 114 -1.45 -1.62 -15.17
C GLU A 114 -0.19 -1.37 -16.01
N ALA A 115 0.92 -0.96 -15.38
CA ALA A 115 2.21 -0.83 -16.04
C ALA A 115 2.73 -2.18 -16.57
N LEU A 116 2.65 -3.24 -15.77
CA LEU A 116 3.02 -4.59 -16.17
C LEU A 116 2.11 -5.11 -17.30
N LYS A 117 0.81 -4.84 -17.22
CA LYS A 117 -0.16 -5.19 -18.28
C LYS A 117 0.15 -4.50 -19.61
N LYS A 118 0.64 -3.26 -19.57
CA LYS A 118 1.11 -2.52 -20.76
C LYS A 118 2.51 -2.95 -21.25
N GLY A 119 3.14 -3.94 -20.62
CA GLY A 119 4.43 -4.47 -21.06
C GLY A 119 5.62 -3.58 -20.68
N ILE A 120 5.51 -2.73 -19.65
CA ILE A 120 6.65 -1.96 -19.15
C ILE A 120 7.65 -2.94 -18.52
N SER A 121 8.66 -3.32 -19.30
CA SER A 121 9.71 -4.24 -18.87
C SER A 121 10.67 -3.53 -17.91
N LEU A 122 10.77 -4.05 -16.68
CA LEU A 122 11.75 -3.64 -15.70
C LEU A 122 13.08 -4.32 -16.02
N LYS A 123 14.03 -3.57 -16.59
CA LYS A 123 15.39 -4.09 -16.76
C LYS A 123 16.09 -4.17 -15.40
N VAL A 124 16.96 -5.17 -15.21
CA VAL A 124 17.73 -5.37 -13.96
C VAL A 124 18.47 -4.10 -13.53
N LYS A 125 19.04 -3.32 -14.47
CA LYS A 125 19.70 -2.03 -14.18
C LYS A 125 18.74 -0.98 -13.59
N GLN A 126 17.49 -0.97 -14.04
CA GLN A 126 16.48 -0.04 -13.52
C GLN A 126 16.03 -0.45 -12.11
N PHE A 127 16.01 -1.75 -11.83
CA PHE A 127 15.76 -2.27 -10.48
C PHE A 127 16.91 -1.94 -9.53
N GLN A 128 18.17 -2.08 -9.96
CA GLN A 128 19.33 -1.69 -9.15
C GLN A 128 19.30 -0.20 -8.77
N ASN A 129 18.87 0.67 -9.68
CA ASN A 129 18.70 2.10 -9.40
C ASN A 129 17.53 2.41 -8.44
N LEU A 130 16.60 1.46 -8.22
CA LEU A 130 15.51 1.59 -7.25
C LEU A 130 15.93 1.18 -5.84
N LEU A 131 16.93 0.31 -5.67
CA LEU A 131 17.34 -0.20 -4.35
C LEU A 131 17.77 0.89 -3.36
N PRO A 132 18.58 1.89 -3.73
CA PRO A 132 18.95 2.99 -2.82
C PRO A 132 17.76 3.85 -2.39
N LEU A 133 16.70 3.86 -3.20
CA LEU A 133 15.49 4.64 -2.97
C LEU A 133 14.60 3.99 -1.91
N LEU A 134 14.64 2.65 -1.81
CA LEU A 134 13.96 1.93 -0.73
C LEU A 134 14.48 2.35 0.64
N SER A 135 15.77 2.66 0.77
CA SER A 135 16.31 3.22 2.02
C SER A 135 15.79 4.62 2.34
N GLU A 136 15.52 5.46 1.33
CA GLU A 136 14.96 6.81 1.53
C GLU A 136 13.49 6.80 1.94
N LEU A 137 12.71 5.82 1.46
CA LEU A 137 11.31 5.66 1.86
C LEU A 137 11.15 5.36 3.35
N ASN A 138 12.12 4.66 3.94
CA ASN A 138 12.16 4.38 5.38
C ASN A 138 12.52 5.62 6.23
N ALA A 139 13.16 6.62 5.64
CA ALA A 139 13.49 7.89 6.31
C ALA A 139 12.31 8.88 6.28
N THR A 140 11.44 8.79 5.27
CA THR A 140 10.30 9.72 5.13
C THR A 140 9.20 9.45 6.16
N THR A 141 9.15 8.26 6.76
CA THR A 141 8.26 8.02 7.90
C THR A 141 8.65 8.90 9.09
N GLN A 142 9.92 9.31 9.22
CA GLN A 142 10.49 10.08 10.35
C GLN A 142 10.21 11.59 10.33
N THR A 143 9.72 12.16 9.22
CA THR A 143 9.29 13.56 9.21
C THR A 143 7.77 13.63 9.35
N PRO A 144 7.24 14.14 10.48
CA PRO A 144 5.82 14.45 10.58
C PRO A 144 5.55 15.56 9.57
N THR A 145 4.99 15.20 8.43
CA THR A 145 4.48 16.17 7.47
C THR A 145 3.22 16.72 8.10
N THR A 146 3.37 17.87 8.73
CA THR A 146 2.31 18.75 9.19
C THR A 146 1.38 19.07 8.01
N VAL A 147 0.36 18.25 7.83
CA VAL A 147 -0.76 18.59 6.95
C VAL A 147 -1.97 18.70 7.87
N PHE A 148 -2.16 19.92 8.37
CA PHE A 148 -3.41 20.38 8.96
C PHE A 148 -4.53 20.21 7.93
N LEU A 149 -5.48 19.34 8.25
CA LEU A 149 -6.92 19.56 8.05
C LEU A 149 -7.66 18.93 9.23
#